data_AF-A0A326UQJ0-F1
#
_entry.id   AF-A0A326UQJ0-F1
#
_cell.length_a   1.000
_cell.length_b   1.000
_cell.length_c   1.000
_cell.angle_alpha   90.00
_cell.angle_beta   90.00
_cell.angle_gamma   90.00
#
_symmetry.space_group_name_H-M   'P 1'
#
loop_
_entity.id
_entity.type
_entity.pdbx_description
1 polymer ?
#
loop_
_entity_poly.entity_id
_entity_poly.type
_entity_poly.pdbx_seq_one_letter_code
_entity_poly.pdbx_strand_id
1 'polypeptide(L)'
;MWQFICCCLAAQTSYERTQFLNRLQEALEARGSDPLAQDIGLDFLRYLTKDEALTVLVERRELVRSLQEQLVLHQSDDDLITQIMQDHLQTVLNAEMQWLNRTIMLLHSAQCEEI
;
A
#
# COMPACT_ATOMS: atom_id res chain seq x y z
N MET A 1 1.45 -8.00 -3.47
CA MET A 1 0.92 -7.24 -2.31
C MET A 1 -0.42 -6.56 -2.61
N TRP A 2 -1.38 -7.26 -3.24
CA TRP A 2 -2.70 -6.69 -3.55
C TRP A 2 -3.66 -6.65 -2.35
N GLN A 3 -3.26 -7.22 -1.21
CA GLN A 3 -4.13 -7.46 -0.06
C GLN A 3 -4.33 -6.22 0.83
N PHE A 4 -3.52 -5.16 0.68
CA PHE A 4 -3.60 -3.98 1.56
C PHE A 4 -4.67 -2.96 1.15
N ILE A 5 -5.15 -3.01 -0.09
CA ILE A 5 -6.20 -2.10 -0.59
C ILE A 5 -7.56 -2.40 0.08
N CYS A 6 -7.81 -3.67 0.43
CA CYS A 6 -9.07 -4.07 1.06
C CYS A 6 -9.22 -3.60 2.52
N CYS A 7 -8.11 -3.27 3.21
CA CYS A 7 -8.14 -2.89 4.62
C CYS A 7 -8.56 -1.42 4.85
N CYS A 8 -8.50 -0.56 3.83
CA CYS A 8 -8.85 0.86 3.95
C CYS A 8 -10.37 1.15 3.84
N LEU A 9 -11.20 0.14 3.57
CA LEU A 9 -12.65 0.28 3.34
C LEU A 9 -13.52 0.28 4.59
N ALA A 10 -12.92 0.15 5.78
CA ALA A 10 -13.67 0.07 7.03
C ALA A 10 -14.36 1.39 7.44
N ALA A 11 -14.04 2.52 6.79
CA ALA A 11 -14.58 3.84 7.11
C ALA A 11 -15.74 4.33 6.21
N GLN A 12 -16.16 3.53 5.20
CA GLN A 12 -17.12 3.97 4.19
C GLN A 12 -18.52 3.34 4.33
N THR A 13 -19.54 4.06 3.86
CA THR A 13 -20.93 3.58 3.75
C THR A 13 -21.03 2.41 2.75
N SER A 14 -22.09 1.60 2.85
CA SER A 14 -22.31 0.44 1.97
C SER A 14 -22.31 0.79 0.48
N TYR A 15 -22.71 2.01 0.13
CA TYR A 15 -22.75 2.51 -1.25
C TYR A 15 -21.35 2.83 -1.80
N GLU A 16 -20.54 3.54 -1.02
CA GLU A 16 -19.18 3.92 -1.40
C GLU A 16 -18.27 2.69 -1.53
N ARG A 17 -18.47 1.71 -0.63
CA ARG A 17 -17.81 0.40 -0.72
C ARG A 17 -18.15 -0.33 -2.02
N THR A 18 -19.41 -0.29 -2.44
CA THR A 18 -19.85 -0.94 -3.68
C THR A 18 -19.27 -0.24 -4.91
N GLN A 19 -19.25 1.09 -4.94
CA GLN A 19 -18.59 1.83 -6.02
C GLN A 19 -17.09 1.51 -6.08
N PHE A 20 -16.43 1.44 -4.94
CA PHE A 20 -15.01 1.12 -4.86
C PHE A 20 -14.72 -0.29 -5.40
N LEU A 21 -15.51 -1.29 -4.97
CA LEU A 21 -15.34 -2.67 -5.41
C LEU A 21 -15.56 -2.82 -6.92
N ASN A 22 -16.56 -2.12 -7.48
CA ASN A 22 -16.80 -2.15 -8.92
C ASN A 22 -15.62 -1.55 -9.70
N ARG A 23 -15.07 -0.41 -9.26
CA ARG A 23 -13.90 0.21 -9.90
C ARG A 23 -12.63 -0.64 -9.75
N LEU A 24 -12.47 -1.31 -8.61
CA LEU A 24 -11.37 -2.24 -8.38
C LEU A 24 -11.49 -3.45 -9.31
N GLN A 25 -12.69 -3.98 -9.50
CA GLN A 25 -12.95 -5.08 -10.41
C GLN A 25 -12.67 -4.68 -11.87
N GLU A 26 -13.13 -3.51 -12.31
CA GLU A 26 -12.82 -2.96 -13.64
C GLU A 26 -11.31 -2.79 -13.85
N ALA A 27 -10.58 -2.31 -12.83
CA ALA A 27 -9.12 -2.16 -12.89
C ALA A 27 -8.38 -3.52 -12.95
N LEU A 28 -8.91 -4.55 -12.28
CA LEU A 28 -8.37 -5.91 -12.33
C LEU A 28 -8.64 -6.57 -13.68
N GLU A 29 -9.83 -6.38 -14.24
CA GLU A 29 -10.24 -6.93 -15.54
C GLU A 29 -9.51 -6.25 -16.70
N ALA A 30 -9.30 -4.93 -16.65
CA ALA A 30 -8.57 -4.18 -17.66
C ALA A 30 -7.08 -4.55 -17.74
N ARG A 31 -6.53 -5.14 -16.67
CA ARG A 31 -5.10 -5.47 -16.55
C ARG A 31 -4.72 -6.76 -17.26
N GLY A 32 -5.66 -7.69 -17.45
CA GLY A 32 -5.35 -9.03 -17.92
C GLY A 32 -4.34 -9.78 -17.05
N SER A 33 -4.00 -11.02 -17.43
CA SER A 33 -3.00 -11.85 -16.73
C SER A 33 -1.55 -11.43 -17.05
N ASP A 34 -1.22 -10.16 -16.88
CA ASP A 34 0.15 -9.69 -17.03
C ASP A 34 0.98 -10.12 -15.80
N PRO A 35 2.01 -10.98 -15.94
CA PRO A 35 2.89 -11.36 -14.84
C PRO A 35 3.80 -10.22 -14.34
N LEU A 36 3.90 -9.11 -15.08
CA LEU A 36 4.65 -7.90 -14.68
C LEU A 36 3.80 -6.85 -13.98
N ALA A 37 2.49 -7.05 -13.94
CA ALA A 37 1.54 -6.55 -12.96
C ALA A 37 2.14 -5.68 -11.82
N GLN A 38 2.46 -4.41 -12.13
CA GLN A 38 2.87 -3.43 -11.13
C GLN A 38 1.72 -3.18 -10.16
N ASP A 39 2.02 -3.04 -8.87
CA ASP A 39 1.01 -2.72 -7.85
C ASP A 39 0.03 -1.65 -8.37
N ILE A 40 -1.26 -1.97 -8.44
CA ILE A 40 -2.29 -1.09 -9.06
C ILE A 40 -2.30 0.28 -8.37
N GLY A 41 -1.97 0.33 -7.07
CA GLY A 41 -1.83 1.59 -6.36
C GLY A 41 -0.66 2.43 -6.85
N LEU A 42 0.42 1.80 -7.34
CA LEU A 42 1.56 2.48 -7.96
C LEU A 42 1.26 2.92 -9.40
N ASP A 43 0.56 2.09 -10.17
CA ASP A 43 0.08 2.48 -11.51
C ASP A 43 -0.85 3.69 -11.43
N PHE A 44 -1.64 3.80 -10.37
CA PHE A 44 -2.55 4.92 -10.16
C PHE A 44 -1.83 6.25 -9.90
N LEU A 45 -0.60 6.24 -9.35
CA LEU A 45 0.15 7.46 -9.04
C LEU A 45 0.38 8.35 -10.28
N ARG A 46 0.47 7.76 -11.48
CA ARG A 46 0.66 8.51 -12.73
C ARG A 46 -0.52 9.40 -13.12
N TYR A 47 -1.68 9.20 -12.50
CA TYR A 47 -2.90 9.97 -12.75
C TYR A 47 -3.14 11.05 -11.68
N LEU A 48 -2.26 11.14 -10.67
CA LEU A 48 -2.38 12.09 -9.58
C LEU A 48 -1.48 13.30 -9.82
N THR A 49 -1.91 14.45 -9.30
CA THR A 49 -0.99 15.56 -9.08
C THR A 49 0.06 15.16 -8.06
N LYS A 50 1.16 15.91 -8.01
CA LYS A 50 2.25 15.65 -7.08
C LYS A 50 1.81 15.70 -5.60
N ASP A 51 0.94 16.63 -5.24
CA ASP A 51 0.43 16.77 -3.87
C ASP A 51 -0.53 15.63 -3.50
N GLU A 52 -1.36 15.20 -4.44
CA GLU A 52 -2.22 14.02 -4.26
C GLU A 52 -1.38 12.74 -4.13
N ALA A 53 -0.36 12.57 -4.97
CA ALA A 53 0.57 11.45 -4.89
C ALA A 53 1.32 11.42 -3.55
N LEU A 54 1.79 12.57 -3.08
CA LEU A 54 2.41 12.70 -1.75
C LEU A 54 1.45 12.30 -0.64
N THR A 55 0.20 12.78 -0.68
CA THR A 55 -0.83 12.44 0.31
C THR A 55 -1.06 10.94 0.36
N VAL A 56 -1.28 10.31 -0.80
CA VAL A 56 -1.50 8.86 -0.89
C VAL A 56 -0.31 8.05 -0.38
N LEU A 57 0.91 8.47 -0.71
CA LEU A 57 2.13 7.78 -0.25
C LEU A 57 2.34 7.93 1.26
N VAL A 58 2.03 9.10 1.84
CA VAL A 58 2.08 9.31 3.29
C VAL A 58 1.05 8.44 3.99
N GLU A 59 -0.19 8.40 3.52
CA GLU A 59 -1.24 7.54 4.09
C GLU A 59 -0.85 6.06 4.02
N ARG A 60 -0.30 5.61 2.88
CA ARG A 60 0.22 4.24 2.72
C ARG A 60 1.35 3.95 3.71
N ARG A 61 2.23 4.92 3.99
CA ARG A 61 3.30 4.78 4.98
C ARG A 61 2.74 4.59 6.39
N GLU A 62 1.75 5.38 6.78
CA GLU A 62 1.12 5.25 8.10
C GLU A 62 0.39 3.89 8.25
N LEU A 63 -0.21 3.39 7.18
CA LEU A 63 -0.79 2.04 7.15
C LEU A 63 0.27 0.95 7.36
N VAL A 64 1.38 1.01 6.61
CA VAL A 64 2.50 0.06 6.76
C VAL A 64 3.05 0.10 8.18
N ARG A 65 3.19 1.29 8.78
CA ARG A 65 3.62 1.42 10.19
C ARG A 65 2.66 0.70 11.14
N SER A 66 1.35 0.94 11.01
CA SER A 66 0.33 0.30 11.84
C SER A 66 0.36 -1.22 11.72
N LEU A 67 0.60 -1.75 10.51
CA LEU A 67 0.73 -3.19 10.28
C LEU A 67 1.99 -3.76 10.93
N GLN A 68 3.12 -3.05 10.88
CA GLN A 68 4.34 -3.47 11.59
C GLN A 68 4.12 -3.49 13.10
N GLU A 69 3.46 -2.48 13.67
CA GLU A 69 3.12 -2.41 15.10
C GLU A 69 2.21 -3.57 15.51
N GLN A 70 1.19 -3.89 14.70
CA GLN A 70 0.32 -5.04 14.93
C GLN A 70 1.09 -6.36 14.87
N LEU A 71 2.02 -6.52 13.93
CA LEU A 71 2.80 -7.74 13.80
C LEU A 71 3.67 -8.01 15.05
N VAL A 72 4.27 -6.95 15.62
CA VAL A 72 5.05 -7.05 16.87
C VAL A 72 4.18 -7.47 18.05
N LEU A 73 2.95 -6.95 18.14
CA LEU A 73 2.01 -7.30 19.21
C LEU A 73 1.51 -8.75 19.15
N HIS A 74 1.60 -9.39 17.98
CA HIS A 74 1.14 -10.76 17.74
C HIS A 74 2.29 -11.78 17.64
N GLN A 75 3.51 -11.42 18.05
CA GLN A 75 4.60 -12.39 18.21
C GLN A 75 4.29 -13.29 19.42
N SER A 76 3.53 -14.35 19.18
CA SER A 76 3.25 -15.40 20.14
C SER A 76 4.16 -16.60 19.89
N ASP A 77 4.21 -17.56 20.82
CA ASP A 77 4.95 -18.82 20.73
C ASP A 77 4.30 -19.77 19.69
N ASP A 78 4.12 -19.27 18.48
CA ASP A 78 3.46 -19.96 17.38
C ASP A 78 4.38 -21.02 16.75
N ASP A 79 3.77 -21.95 16.00
CA ASP A 79 4.51 -22.96 15.26
C ASP A 79 5.51 -22.36 14.25
N LEU A 80 6.48 -23.17 13.83
CA LEU A 80 7.54 -22.75 12.91
C LEU A 80 7.01 -22.16 11.59
N ILE A 81 5.85 -22.63 11.11
CA ILE A 81 5.26 -22.13 9.86
C ILE A 81 4.74 -20.70 10.05
N THR A 82 4.10 -20.44 11.19
CA THR A 82 3.60 -19.11 11.54
C THR A 82 4.75 -18.13 11.73
N GLN A 83 5.86 -18.56 12.36
CA GLN A 83 7.07 -17.75 12.49
C GLN A 83 7.67 -17.38 11.11
N ILE A 84 7.74 -18.33 10.18
CA ILE A 84 8.20 -18.07 8.80
C ILE A 84 7.26 -17.08 8.09
N MET A 85 5.94 -17.21 8.26
CA MET A 85 4.97 -16.28 7.68
C MET A 85 5.10 -14.86 8.25
N GLN A 86 5.28 -14.74 9.57
CA GLN A 86 5.50 -13.46 10.25
C GLN A 86 6.81 -12.81 9.82
N ASP A 87 7.92 -13.58 9.75
CA ASP A 87 9.21 -13.09 9.27
C ASP A 87 9.14 -12.59 7.83
N HIS A 88 8.47 -13.35 6.96
CA HIS A 88 8.24 -12.94 5.58
C HIS A 88 7.46 -11.62 5.51
N LEU A 89 6.36 -11.51 6.27
CA LEU A 89 5.54 -10.31 6.29
C LEU A 89 6.31 -9.10 6.85
N GLN A 90 7.09 -9.28 7.92
CA GLN A 90 7.94 -8.23 8.47
C GLN A 90 8.98 -7.76 7.44
N THR A 91 9.62 -8.69 6.73
CA THR A 91 10.61 -8.39 5.69
C THR A 91 10.00 -7.55 4.57
N VAL A 92 8.81 -7.94 4.10
CA VAL A 92 8.09 -7.22 3.05
C VAL A 92 7.68 -5.81 3.52
N LEU A 93 7.10 -5.69 4.71
CA LEU A 93 6.70 -4.38 5.27
C LEU A 93 7.89 -3.46 5.51
N ASN A 94 9.04 -4.00 5.92
CA ASN A 94 10.28 -3.22 6.08
C ASN A 94 10.77 -2.67 4.74
N ALA A 95 10.78 -3.49 3.69
CA ALA A 95 11.18 -3.06 2.35
C ALA A 95 10.22 -1.99 1.79
N GLU A 96 8.92 -2.18 1.98
CA GLU A 96 7.87 -1.23 1.62
C GLU A 96 8.05 0.12 2.33
N MET A 97 8.27 0.11 3.65
CA MET A 97 8.50 1.31 4.46
C MET A 97 9.73 2.09 3.99
N GLN A 98 10.84 1.40 3.70
CA GLN A 98 12.07 2.03 3.18
C GLN A 98 11.81 2.68 1.83
N TRP A 99 11.09 1.99 0.94
CA TRP A 99 10.73 2.52 -0.37
C TRP A 99 9.82 3.76 -0.26
N LEU A 100 8.81 3.72 0.60
CA LEU A 100 7.89 4.86 0.83
C LEU A 100 8.65 6.09 1.35
N ASN A 101 9.50 5.93 2.36
CA ASN A 101 10.29 7.03 2.90
C ASN A 101 11.18 7.68 1.84
N ARG A 102 11.90 6.86 1.05
CA ARG A 102 12.75 7.35 -0.04
C ARG A 102 11.92 8.09 -1.10
N THR A 103 10.78 7.54 -1.48
CA THR A 103 9.95 8.09 -2.57
C THR A 103 9.30 9.41 -2.17
N ILE A 104 8.77 9.50 -0.94
CA ILE A 104 8.22 10.73 -0.39
C ILE A 104 9.30 11.83 -0.34
N MET A 105 10.52 11.49 0.12
CA MET A 105 11.63 12.45 0.13
C MET A 105 11.97 12.95 -1.28
N LEU A 106 12.01 12.06 -2.28
CA LEU A 106 12.29 12.44 -3.68
C LEU A 106 11.22 13.38 -4.26
N LEU A 107 9.95 13.11 -3.96
CA LEU A 107 8.84 13.97 -4.41
C LEU A 107 8.92 15.35 -3.76
N HIS A 108 9.23 15.42 -2.47
CA HIS A 108 9.44 16.71 -1.79
C HIS A 108 10.66 17.46 -2.32
N SER A 109 11.79 16.80 -2.57
CA SER A 109 12.99 17.49 -3.10
C SER A 109 12.75 18.06 -4.49
N ALA A 110 12.04 17.34 -5.35
CA ALA A 110 11.66 17.84 -6.67
C ALA A 110 10.71 19.06 -6.60
N GLN A 111 10.14 19.37 -5.42
CA GLN A 111 9.21 20.50 -5.22
C GLN A 111 9.95 21.80 -4.93
N CYS A 112 11.20 21.72 -4.45
CA CYS A 112 12.07 22.87 -4.21
C CYS A 112 12.82 23.36 -5.45
N GLU A 113 12.85 22.60 -6.55
CA GLU A 113 13.58 22.95 -7.78
C GLU A 113 12.74 23.77 -8.79
N GLU A 114 11.44 24.00 -8.52
CA GLU A 114 10.54 24.77 -9.41
C GLU A 114 10.42 26.27 -9.04
N ILE A 115 11.37 26.85 -8.29
CA ILE A 115 11.40 28.28 -7.91
C ILE A 115 12.52 29.03 -8.65
#